data_AF-A0AAN9KVG8-F1
#
_entry.id   AF-A0AAN9KVG8-F1
#
_cell.length_a   1.000
_cell.length_b   1.000
_cell.length_c   1.000
_cell.angle_alpha   90.00
_cell.angle_beta   90.00
_cell.angle_gamma   90.00
#
_symmetry.space_group_name_H-M   'P 1'
#
loop_
_entity.id
_entity.type
_entity.pdbx_description
1 polymer ?
#
loop_
_entity_poly.entity_id
_entity_poly.type
_entity_poly.pdbx_seq_one_letter_code
_entity_poly.pdbx_strand_id
1 'polypeptide(L)'
;MLGLMMLQAQRGYDYLWTHALNSDQTHELIQKYCDFTSENVTAICVNATRKASIEKGNIDFYNIYAPLCQDSSLKNGPIGSLYDFDPCSDYYGEAYLNRPEVQLALHAKPTNWSHCRVQQIGPRVQQIENCREGERGK
;
A
#
# COMPACT_ATOMS: atom_id res chain seq x y z
N MET A 1 11.75 2.41 16.30
CA MET A 1 10.61 2.02 15.44
C MET A 1 10.77 2.52 14.00
N LEU A 2 11.21 3.77 13.78
CA LEU A 2 11.50 4.32 12.43
C LEU A 2 12.56 3.52 11.63
N GLY A 3 13.66 3.11 12.27
CA GLY A 3 14.70 2.30 11.60
C GLY A 3 14.23 0.93 11.09
N LEU A 4 13.18 0.33 11.69
CA LEU A 4 12.61 -0.91 11.18
C LEU A 4 11.72 -0.69 9.96
N MET A 5 11.00 0.45 9.89
CA MET A 5 10.17 0.80 8.75
C MET A 5 11.03 1.13 7.51
N MET A 6 12.18 1.76 7.70
CA MET A 6 13.05 2.14 6.58
C MET A 6 13.80 0.93 5.98
N LEU A 7 14.16 -0.08 6.78
CA LEU A 7 14.70 -1.36 6.29
C LEU A 7 13.70 -2.18 5.46
N GLN A 8 12.39 -2.02 5.68
CA GLN A 8 11.38 -2.64 4.81
C GLN A 8 11.40 -2.05 3.40
N ALA A 9 11.73 -0.77 3.26
CA ALA A 9 11.74 -0.09 1.96
C ALA A 9 12.86 -0.62 1.04
N GLN A 10 14.07 -0.83 1.56
CA GLN A 10 15.16 -1.47 0.81
C GLN A 10 14.74 -2.84 0.27
N ARG A 11 14.21 -3.70 1.16
CA ARG A 11 13.74 -5.05 0.79
C ARG A 11 12.64 -5.02 -0.27
N GLY A 12 11.77 -4.01 -0.24
CA GLY A 12 10.74 -3.82 -1.27
C GLY A 12 11.34 -3.61 -2.66
N TYR A 13 12.37 -2.76 -2.79
CA TYR A 13 13.02 -2.52 -4.08
C TYR A 13 13.87 -3.70 -4.57
N ASP A 14 14.47 -4.46 -3.66
CA ASP A 14 15.16 -5.72 -3.99
C ASP A 14 14.16 -6.78 -4.49
N TYR A 15 12.99 -6.86 -3.86
CA TYR A 15 11.91 -7.75 -4.28
C TYR A 15 11.42 -7.42 -5.68
N LEU A 16 11.18 -6.14 -5.98
CA LEU A 16 10.80 -5.72 -7.33
C LEU A 16 11.84 -6.15 -8.37
N TRP A 17 13.12 -5.98 -8.07
CA TRP A 17 14.21 -6.32 -9.00
C TRP A 17 14.34 -7.83 -9.23
N THR A 18 14.34 -8.61 -8.14
CA THR A 18 14.41 -10.08 -8.22
C THR A 18 13.21 -10.73 -8.90
N HIS A 19 12.09 -10.00 -9.04
CA HIS A 19 10.88 -10.44 -9.75
C HIS A 19 10.72 -9.75 -11.12
N ALA A 20 11.77 -9.10 -11.63
CA ALA A 20 11.80 -8.43 -12.92
C ALA A 20 10.73 -7.32 -13.10
N LEU A 21 10.36 -6.66 -12.01
CA LEU A 21 9.38 -5.56 -11.98
C LEU A 21 10.03 -4.18 -12.14
N ASN A 22 11.36 -4.08 -12.04
CA ASN A 22 12.11 -2.86 -12.37
C ASN A 22 13.47 -3.21 -13.00
N SER A 23 14.06 -2.25 -13.71
CA SER A 23 15.30 -2.47 -14.48
C SER A 23 16.54 -2.49 -13.59
N ASP A 24 17.60 -3.19 -14.04
CA ASP A 24 18.92 -3.19 -13.39
C ASP A 24 19.42 -1.77 -13.12
N GLN A 25 19.29 -0.88 -14.11
CA GLN A 25 19.66 0.53 -14.01
C GLN A 25 18.90 1.25 -12.89
N THR A 26 17.61 0.94 -12.73
CA THR A 26 16.81 1.52 -11.65
C THR A 26 17.25 0.98 -10.29
N HIS A 27 17.48 -0.33 -10.18
CA HIS A 27 17.95 -0.96 -8.96
C HIS A 27 19.33 -0.43 -8.53
N GLU A 28 20.27 -0.28 -9.47
CA GLU A 28 21.61 0.29 -9.21
C GLU A 28 21.54 1.73 -8.68
N LEU A 29 20.65 2.56 -9.25
CA LEU A 29 20.45 3.93 -8.77
C LEU A 29 19.90 3.95 -7.34
N ILE A 30 18.98 3.04 -7.02
CA ILE A 30 18.42 2.93 -5.66
C ILE A 30 19.51 2.50 -4.67
N GLN A 31 20.25 1.42 -4.97
CA GLN A 31 21.35 0.94 -4.13
C GLN A 31 22.42 2.02 -3.87
N LYS A 32 22.69 2.85 -4.87
CA LYS A 32 23.75 3.86 -4.80
C LYS A 32 23.33 5.15 -4.07
N TYR A 33 22.08 5.58 -4.22
CA TYR A 33 21.66 6.93 -3.80
C TYR A 33 20.59 6.95 -2.71
N CYS A 34 20.01 5.82 -2.34
CA CYS A 34 19.05 5.71 -1.26
C CYS A 34 19.70 5.15 0.01
N ASP A 35 19.80 6.00 1.04
CA ASP A 35 20.18 5.58 2.38
C ASP A 35 18.92 5.25 3.20
N PHE A 36 18.62 3.96 3.33
CA PHE A 36 17.47 3.47 4.10
C PHE A 36 17.72 3.39 5.61
N THR A 37 18.81 3.97 6.09
CA THR A 37 19.08 4.14 7.52
C THR A 37 18.92 5.60 7.98
N SER A 38 18.82 6.52 7.02
CA SER A 38 18.70 7.96 7.25
C SER A 38 17.30 8.46 6.90
N GLU A 39 16.84 9.48 7.63
CA GLU A 39 15.60 10.21 7.30
C GLU A 39 15.81 11.22 6.16
N ASN A 40 17.06 11.50 5.79
CA ASN A 40 17.39 12.47 4.76
C ASN A 40 17.38 11.83 3.36
N VAL A 41 16.28 12.03 2.62
CA VAL A 41 16.11 11.47 1.28
C VAL A 41 16.60 12.45 0.21
N THR A 42 17.56 12.02 -0.61
CA THR A 42 18.09 12.84 -1.72
C THR A 42 17.12 12.90 -2.90
N ALA A 43 17.18 13.98 -3.69
CA ALA A 43 16.37 14.11 -4.91
C ALA A 43 16.64 12.99 -5.93
N ILE A 44 17.87 12.45 -5.96
CA ILE A 44 18.24 11.32 -6.82
C ILE A 44 17.53 10.06 -6.35
N CYS A 45 17.52 9.78 -5.04
CA CYS A 45 16.76 8.66 -4.47
C CYS A 45 15.26 8.77 -4.78
N VAL A 46 14.66 9.95 -4.61
CA VAL A 46 13.24 10.17 -4.95
C VAL A 46 12.96 9.87 -6.43
N ASN A 47 13.87 10.26 -7.33
CA ASN A 47 13.70 9.98 -8.74
C ASN A 47 13.86 8.48 -9.07
N ALA A 48 14.82 7.81 -8.45
CA ALA A 48 15.07 6.39 -8.67
C ALA A 48 13.91 5.52 -8.14
N THR A 49 13.44 5.80 -6.93
CA THR A 49 12.28 5.13 -6.32
C THR A 49 10.99 5.37 -7.09
N ARG A 50 10.77 6.59 -7.59
CA ARG A 50 9.66 6.89 -8.51
C ARG A 50 9.76 6.11 -9.82
N LYS A 51 10.97 5.98 -10.38
CA LYS A 51 11.19 5.20 -11.61
C LYS A 51 10.84 3.72 -11.38
N ALA A 52 11.24 3.14 -10.25
CA ALA A 52 10.85 1.78 -9.87
C ALA A 52 9.33 1.61 -9.76
N SER A 53 8.63 2.58 -9.17
CA SER A 53 7.16 2.54 -9.08
C SER A 53 6.48 2.58 -10.46
N ILE A 54 7.04 3.32 -11.41
CA ILE A 54 6.54 3.38 -12.79
C ILE A 54 6.82 2.07 -13.54
N GLU A 55 8.04 1.55 -13.44
CA GLU A 55 8.44 0.29 -14.10
C GLU A 55 7.62 -0.91 -13.59
N LYS A 56 7.36 -0.96 -12.28
CA LYS A 56 6.50 -1.97 -11.65
C LYS A 56 5.09 -2.00 -12.26
N GLY A 57 4.57 -0.86 -12.67
CA GLY A 57 3.22 -0.72 -13.19
C GLY A 57 2.13 -0.92 -12.14
N ASN A 58 0.90 -1.15 -12.63
CA ASN A 58 -0.27 -1.38 -11.79
C ASN A 58 -0.34 -2.86 -11.41
N ILE A 59 0.16 -3.20 -10.23
CA ILE A 59 0.11 -4.54 -9.64
C ILE A 59 -0.39 -4.46 -8.21
N ASP A 60 -0.99 -5.55 -7.73
CA ASP A 60 -1.26 -5.73 -6.31
C ASP A 60 0.07 -5.95 -5.57
N PHE A 61 0.34 -5.12 -4.55
CA PHE A 61 1.61 -5.16 -3.81
C PHE A 61 1.67 -6.30 -2.78
N TYR A 62 0.52 -6.84 -2.36
CA TYR A 62 0.43 -7.99 -1.46
C TYR A 62 0.55 -9.31 -2.21
N ASN A 63 0.13 -9.36 -3.48
CA ASN A 63 0.29 -10.52 -4.33
C ASN A 63 0.53 -10.13 -5.80
N ILE A 64 1.79 -10.14 -6.23
CA ILE A 64 2.19 -9.76 -7.60
C ILE A 64 1.68 -10.72 -8.70
N TYR A 65 1.14 -11.88 -8.31
CA TYR A 65 0.53 -12.85 -9.23
C TYR A 65 -1.00 -12.82 -9.21
N ALA A 66 -1.61 -12.02 -8.32
CA ALA A 66 -3.06 -11.87 -8.28
C ALA A 66 -3.55 -11.02 -9.46
N PRO A 67 -4.77 -11.30 -9.97
CA PRO A 67 -5.41 -10.37 -10.89
C PRO A 67 -5.68 -9.04 -10.17
N LEU A 68 -5.79 -7.96 -10.94
CA LEU A 68 -6.24 -6.68 -10.40
C LEU A 68 -7.75 -6.72 -10.13
N CYS A 69 -8.19 -5.98 -9.12
CA CYS A 69 -9.61 -5.71 -8.94
C CYS A 69 -10.14 -4.88 -10.12
N GLN A 70 -10.96 -5.47 -10.99
CA GLN A 70 -11.52 -4.80 -12.17
C GLN A 70 -12.82 -4.06 -11.85
N ASP A 71 -13.63 -4.61 -10.96
CA ASP A 71 -14.92 -4.04 -10.57
C ASP A 71 -15.22 -4.40 -9.11
N SER A 72 -15.26 -3.39 -8.25
CA SER A 72 -15.60 -3.53 -6.83
C SER A 72 -17.09 -3.82 -6.58
N SER A 73 -17.93 -3.74 -7.62
CA SER A 73 -19.34 -4.11 -7.57
C SER A 73 -19.59 -5.57 -8.01
N LEU A 74 -18.67 -6.13 -8.80
CA LEU A 74 -18.72 -7.54 -9.20
C LEU A 74 -18.00 -8.38 -8.15
N LYS A 75 -18.73 -9.31 -7.52
CA LYS A 75 -18.09 -10.46 -6.88
C LYS A 75 -17.44 -11.26 -8.01
N ASN A 76 -16.16 -11.07 -8.26
CA ASN A 76 -15.49 -11.74 -9.36
C ASN A 76 -15.50 -13.25 -9.10
N GLY A 77 -16.30 -13.97 -9.88
CA GLY A 77 -16.22 -15.42 -10.02
C GLY A 77 -17.02 -16.25 -8.99
N PRO A 78 -17.26 -17.53 -9.33
CA PRO A 78 -18.09 -18.43 -8.53
C PRO A 78 -17.42 -18.62 -7.18
N ILE A 79 -18.04 -18.14 -6.10
CA ILE A 79 -17.61 -18.32 -4.70
C ILE A 79 -16.09 -18.55 -4.65
N GLY A 80 -15.32 -17.49 -4.91
CA GLY A 80 -13.87 -17.54 -4.75
C GLY A 80 -13.58 -18.28 -3.46
N SER A 81 -12.76 -19.33 -3.54
CA SER A 81 -12.43 -20.17 -2.39
C SER A 81 -12.18 -19.24 -1.21
N LEU A 82 -12.79 -19.51 -0.05
CA LEU A 82 -12.57 -18.73 1.18
C LEU A 82 -11.07 -18.60 1.52
N TYR A 83 -10.24 -19.46 0.91
CA TYR A 83 -8.79 -19.55 1.07
C TYR A 83 -7.98 -18.82 0.00
N ASP A 84 -8.60 -18.27 -1.05
CA ASP A 84 -7.90 -17.53 -2.10
C ASP A 84 -7.86 -16.03 -1.77
N PHE A 85 -6.72 -15.40 -2.03
CA PHE A 85 -6.54 -13.96 -1.86
C PHE A 85 -7.48 -13.19 -2.81
N ASP A 86 -8.34 -12.36 -2.23
CA ASP A 86 -9.27 -11.51 -2.98
C ASP A 86 -8.71 -10.08 -3.09
N PRO A 87 -8.20 -9.67 -4.28
CA PRO A 87 -7.65 -8.33 -4.49
C PRO A 87 -8.70 -7.21 -4.37
N CYS A 88 -10.00 -7.55 -4.32
CA CYS A 88 -11.08 -6.59 -4.12
C CYS A 88 -11.50 -6.43 -2.65
N SER A 89 -10.90 -7.17 -1.71
CA SER A 89 -11.33 -7.22 -0.30
C SER A 89 -11.42 -5.85 0.36
N ASP A 90 -10.48 -4.95 0.04
CA ASP A 90 -10.43 -3.61 0.59
C ASP A 90 -11.69 -2.81 0.20
N TYR A 91 -12.13 -2.89 -1.05
CA TYR A 91 -13.34 -2.18 -1.49
C TYR A 91 -14.58 -2.65 -0.73
N TYR A 92 -14.72 -3.95 -0.50
CA TYR A 92 -15.85 -4.52 0.24
C TYR A 92 -15.82 -4.11 1.72
N GLY A 93 -14.63 -4.14 2.33
CA GLY A 93 -14.43 -3.73 3.72
C GLY A 93 -14.83 -2.27 3.93
N GLU A 94 -14.33 -1.37 3.08
CA GLU A 94 -14.64 0.06 3.16
C GLU A 94 -16.14 0.33 2.93
N ALA A 95 -16.75 -0.30 1.92
CA ALA A 95 -18.16 -0.13 1.63
C ALA A 95 -19.06 -0.66 2.77
N TYR A 96 -18.70 -1.77 3.41
CA TYR A 96 -19.45 -2.33 4.53
C TYR A 96 -19.34 -1.47 5.79
N LEU A 97 -18.12 -1.06 6.17
CA LEU A 97 -17.87 -0.26 7.38
C LEU A 97 -18.49 1.14 7.33
N ASN A 98 -18.76 1.66 6.13
CA ASN A 98 -19.41 2.96 5.93
C ASN A 98 -20.94 2.92 5.89
N ARG A 99 -21.56 1.75 6.10
CA ARG A 99 -23.03 1.65 6.22
C ARG A 99 -23.51 2.25 7.55
N PRO A 100 -24.55 3.11 7.57
CA PRO A 100 -25.06 3.71 8.80
C PRO A 100 -25.46 2.68 9.85
N GLU A 101 -26.08 1.58 9.43
CA GLU A 101 -26.47 0.48 10.31
C GLU A 101 -25.27 -0.24 10.93
N VAL A 102 -24.17 -0.38 10.20
CA VAL A 102 -22.92 -1.00 10.68
C VAL A 102 -22.24 -0.07 11.68
N GLN A 103 -22.13 1.23 11.37
CA GLN A 103 -21.56 2.20 12.30
C GLN A 103 -22.37 2.31 13.59
N LEU A 104 -23.71 2.29 13.50
CA LEU A 104 -24.59 2.27 14.67
C LEU A 104 -24.36 1.00 15.52
N ALA A 105 -24.29 -0.18 14.88
CA ALA A 105 -24.06 -1.44 15.56
C ALA A 105 -22.68 -1.51 16.25
N LEU A 106 -21.67 -0.84 15.66
CA LEU A 106 -20.33 -0.72 16.22
C LEU A 106 -20.19 0.42 17.25
N HIS A 107 -21.29 1.14 17.56
CA HIS A 107 -21.28 2.33 18.39
C HIS A 107 -20.30 3.42 17.90
N ALA A 108 -20.08 3.48 16.59
CA ALA A 108 -19.27 4.49 15.93
C ALA A 108 -20.11 5.74 15.64
N LYS A 109 -19.46 6.92 15.70
CA LYS A 109 -20.06 8.16 15.21
C LYS A 109 -20.12 8.13 13.68
N PRO A 110 -21.21 8.61 13.05
CA PRO A 110 -21.31 8.72 11.59
C PRO A 110 -20.11 9.46 11.00
N THR A 111 -19.31 8.76 10.19
CA THR A 111 -18.10 9.32 9.57
C THR A 111 -17.69 8.48 8.35
N ASN A 112 -16.77 8.98 7.54
CA ASN A 112 -16.26 8.24 6.39
C ASN A 112 -14.97 7.50 6.79
N TRP A 113 -15.03 6.17 6.86
CA TRP A 113 -13.92 5.30 7.21
C TRP A 113 -13.13 4.95 5.96
N SER A 114 -11.80 4.99 6.07
CA SER A 114 -10.87 4.45 5.08
C SER A 114 -9.94 3.46 5.78
N HIS A 115 -9.35 2.52 5.03
CA HIS A 115 -8.43 1.52 5.59
C HIS A 115 -7.26 2.11 6.38
N CYS A 116 -6.64 3.15 5.82
CA CYS A 116 -5.58 3.89 6.48
C CYS A 116 -5.83 5.39 6.34
N ARG A 117 -5.34 6.16 7.31
CA ARG A 117 -5.34 7.62 7.22
C ARG A 117 -4.17 8.06 6.34
N VAL A 118 -4.44 8.73 5.23
CA VAL A 118 -3.37 9.33 4.43
C VAL A 118 -2.92 10.61 5.11
N GLN A 119 -1.68 10.66 5.59
CA GLN A 119 -1.04 11.91 6.03
C GLN A 119 -0.21 12.46 4.87
N GLN A 120 -0.49 13.71 4.47
CA GLN A 120 0.28 14.40 3.44
C GLN A 120 1.61 14.87 4.05
N ILE A 121 2.67 14.06 3.95
CA ILE A 121 4.02 14.48 4.34
C ILE A 121 4.63 15.27 3.16
N GLY A 122 4.25 16.54 3.11
CA GLY A 122 4.72 17.48 2.09
C GLY A 122 4.18 17.22 0.67
N PRO A 123 4.60 18.03 -0.32
CA PRO A 123 3.98 18.04 -1.65
C PRO A 123 4.39 16.87 -2.56
N ARG A 124 5.17 15.88 -2.08
CA ARG A 124 5.78 14.88 -2.98
C ARG A 124 5.99 13.47 -2.41
N VAL A 125 5.55 13.17 -1.19
CA VAL A 125 5.63 11.82 -0.61
C VAL A 125 4.27 11.47 0.02
N GLN A 126 3.54 10.53 -0.59
CA GLN A 126 2.45 9.85 0.08
C GLN A 126 3.07 8.71 0.88
N GLN A 127 3.33 8.95 2.16
CA GLN A 127 3.66 7.89 3.08
C GLN A 127 2.35 7.42 3.72
N ILE A 128 2.05 6.12 3.64
CA ILE A 128 1.02 5.50 4.47
C ILE A 128 1.62 5.42 5.88
N GLU A 129 1.55 6.51 6.63
CA GLU A 129 1.87 6.44 8.05
C GLU A 129 0.66 5.88 8.80
N ASN A 130 0.88 4.75 9.47
CA ASN A 130 0.03 4.21 10.51
C ASN A 130 -1.42 3.91 10.09
N CYS A 131 -1.63 2.75 9.50
CA CYS A 131 -2.87 1.99 9.68
C CYS A 131 -2.94 1.56 11.17
N ARG A 132 -3.07 2.52 12.09
CA ARG A 132 -3.35 2.23 13.50
C ARG A 132 -4.74 1.60 13.53
N GLU A 133 -4.81 0.37 14.05
CA GLU A 133 -6.07 -0.26 14.44
C GLU A 133 -6.92 0.77 15.20
N GLY A 134 -8.15 0.97 14.73
CA GLY A 134 -8.99 2.13 15.04
C GLY A 134 -8.94 2.55 16.51
N GLU A 135 -8.75 3.84 16.75
CA GLU A 135 -8.90 4.40 18.08
C GLU A 135 -10.34 4.15 18.54
N ARG A 136 -10.47 3.23 19.49
CA ARG A 136 -11.70 2.93 20.22
C ARG A 136 -12.13 4.23 20.91
N GLY A 137 -13.08 4.94 20.29
CA GLY A 137 -13.67 6.14 20.87
C GLY A 137 -14.21 5.83 22.25
N LYS A 138 -13.65 6.48 23.27
CA LYS A 138 -14.33 6.72 24.54
C LYS A 138 -15.27 7.91 24.38
#